data_AF-A0A1H4HI72-F1
#
_entry.id   AF-A0A1H4HI72-F1
#
_cell.length_a   1.000
_cell.length_b   1.000
_cell.length_c   1.000
_cell.angle_alpha   90.00
_cell.angle_beta   90.00
_cell.angle_gamma   90.00
#
_symmetry.space_group_name_H-M   'P 1'
#
loop_
_entity.id
_entity.type
_entity.pdbx_description
1 polymer ?
#
loop_
_entity_poly.entity_id
_entity_poly.type
_entity_poly.pdbx_seq_one_letter_code
_entity_poly.pdbx_strand_id
1 'polypeptide(L)'
;MKKGKPVVSRLAYVFGLLVLLTSCDGSVGGNQDPFGKFNPYDQELSGRVKAYNNAITHDTTKTKSGNPAIYIDFSSGIYKAFADPAIRGMMTNCFNTVLAENFDVYKLGSNAISPLNVSNTTELGQQVSDPAQYVDIWAPIQSAVEKIVDGNSDALLITDFEEWQKSSEVTNTAFLKIPFSKWLEKGNSIHFFIADYKEGTVDKHLYFTVFNSRRINESSMISKLAPKLSPFTSRFDLSDKSYKLHTDYGSEKSGGIFYDASGKSEKAKNVLDLKESYVNGLKSGKYYEFYPLGVDWKTIDELHTTYKNQSQFNDFFRKLYADLSNDDSYSYTDFGVKVSDITEDFEQFAKSAEAKAHKPKLVKGSDGEDKFADNETDPIALACYDTKGKLKDQWIYQQKPAEAVNEVFTLNKNLFNNTKSTDHKNVEFGVAFDPMFNLKNIHNSEGLLKVDILLNTAEPNVNGPKLSKFQWINAKHVPNIALYESIKNTLQELKPSNKVVYSYYIKTQQ
;
A
#
# COMPACT_ATOMS: atom_id res chain seq x y z
N MET A 1 49.17 38.31 17.99
CA MET A 1 49.95 37.48 17.03
C MET A 1 49.67 36.00 17.28
N LYS A 2 48.81 35.40 16.47
CA LYS A 2 48.90 34.00 16.00
C LYS A 2 47.96 33.89 14.80
N LYS A 3 48.57 33.71 13.64
CA LYS A 3 47.98 33.44 12.31
C LYS A 3 47.08 32.20 12.47
N GLY A 4 45.83 32.18 12.01
CA GLY A 4 45.43 32.26 10.62
C GLY A 4 45.11 30.84 10.12
N LYS A 5 43.82 30.47 10.09
CA LYS A 5 43.23 29.48 9.17
C LYS A 5 41.76 29.88 8.93
N PRO A 6 41.33 30.08 7.69
CA PRO A 6 39.94 30.39 7.39
C PRO A 6 39.10 29.11 7.45
N VAL A 7 37.91 29.24 8.01
CA VAL A 7 36.85 28.23 7.93
C VAL A 7 36.40 28.16 6.47
N VAL A 8 36.63 27.01 5.85
CA VAL A 8 36.18 26.68 4.50
C VAL A 8 34.65 26.62 4.53
N SER A 9 33.98 27.57 3.88
CA SER A 9 32.56 27.44 3.55
C SER A 9 32.41 26.25 2.61
N ARG A 10 31.58 25.28 3.00
CA ARG A 10 31.11 24.25 2.07
C ARG A 10 30.13 24.93 1.11
N LEU A 11 30.63 25.43 -0.01
CA LEU A 11 29.82 25.59 -1.21
C LEU A 11 29.31 24.19 -1.57
N ALA A 12 28.01 23.97 -1.37
CA ALA A 12 27.31 22.86 -1.99
C ALA A 12 27.30 23.13 -3.50
N TYR A 13 28.20 22.47 -4.23
CA TYR A 13 28.11 22.34 -5.68
C TYR A 13 26.85 21.51 -5.98
N VAL A 14 25.75 22.20 -6.28
CA VAL A 14 24.64 21.62 -7.02
C VAL A 14 25.15 21.42 -8.44
N PHE A 15 25.63 20.20 -8.73
CA PHE A 15 25.76 19.75 -10.12
C PHE A 15 24.35 19.57 -10.66
N GLY A 16 23.78 20.64 -11.20
CA GLY A 16 22.69 20.52 -12.16
C GLY A 16 23.24 19.82 -13.39
N LEU A 17 23.00 18.53 -13.50
CA LEU A 17 23.26 17.78 -14.72
C LEU A 17 22.17 18.18 -15.72
N LEU A 18 22.37 19.34 -16.35
CA LEU A 18 21.61 19.77 -17.52
C LEU A 18 22.02 18.82 -18.66
N VAL A 19 21.28 17.73 -18.86
CA VAL A 19 21.41 16.92 -20.08
C VAL A 19 20.79 17.74 -21.21
N LEU A 20 21.58 18.65 -21.75
CA LEU A 20 21.32 19.20 -23.08
C LEU A 20 21.43 18.04 -24.06
N LEU A 21 20.30 17.66 -24.64
CA LEU A 21 20.26 16.84 -25.85
C LEU A 21 20.88 17.66 -26.98
N THR A 22 22.22 17.66 -27.05
CA THR A 22 22.93 18.17 -28.22
C THR A 22 22.81 17.14 -29.32
N SER A 23 21.99 17.46 -30.32
CA SER A 23 22.02 16.84 -31.64
C SER A 23 23.43 16.96 -32.21
N CYS A 24 24.17 15.86 -32.24
CA CYS A 24 25.39 15.75 -33.02
C CYS A 24 25.01 15.64 -34.49
N ASP A 25 25.20 16.74 -35.23
CA ASP A 25 25.25 16.76 -36.68
C ASP A 25 26.39 15.86 -37.16
N GLY A 26 25.99 14.73 -37.75
CA GLY A 26 26.85 13.75 -38.41
C GLY A 26 26.01 13.02 -39.44
N SER A 27 25.94 13.60 -40.63
CA SER A 27 25.11 13.17 -41.76
C SER A 27 25.45 11.77 -42.28
N VAL A 28 24.55 10.78 -42.10
CA VAL A 28 24.07 9.78 -43.10
C VAL A 28 22.75 9.16 -42.59
N GLY A 29 21.64 9.37 -43.32
CA GLY A 29 20.36 8.66 -43.11
C GLY A 29 19.38 9.35 -42.16
N GLY A 30 18.20 9.75 -42.65
CA GLY A 30 17.22 10.54 -41.91
C GLY A 30 16.90 9.96 -40.53
N ASN A 31 17.17 10.74 -39.49
CA ASN A 31 16.87 10.40 -38.10
C ASN A 31 15.35 10.53 -37.87
N GLN A 32 14.58 9.60 -38.45
CA GLN A 32 13.17 9.46 -38.12
C GLN A 32 13.07 8.95 -36.69
N ASP A 33 12.33 9.65 -35.85
CA ASP A 33 11.94 9.14 -34.53
C ASP A 33 11.38 7.72 -34.71
N PRO A 34 12.00 6.67 -34.13
CA PRO A 34 11.53 5.30 -34.29
C PRO A 34 10.10 5.12 -33.77
N PHE A 35 9.63 6.02 -32.89
CA PHE A 35 8.28 6.04 -32.36
C PHE A 35 7.34 7.00 -33.11
N GLY A 36 7.71 7.53 -34.28
CA GLY A 36 6.92 8.55 -34.98
C GLY A 36 5.49 8.13 -35.38
N LYS A 37 5.16 6.83 -35.31
CA LYS A 37 3.79 6.29 -35.49
C LYS A 37 3.09 5.91 -34.18
N PHE A 38 3.80 5.92 -33.06
CA PHE A 38 3.29 5.56 -31.75
C PHE A 38 2.79 6.81 -31.03
N ASN A 39 1.49 6.85 -30.72
CA ASN A 39 0.90 7.90 -29.91
C ASN A 39 0.56 7.35 -28.51
N PRO A 40 1.23 7.80 -27.44
CA PRO A 40 0.94 7.31 -26.09
C PRO A 40 -0.47 7.68 -25.59
N TYR A 41 -1.13 8.66 -26.21
CA TYR A 41 -2.47 9.17 -25.88
C TYR A 41 -3.55 8.73 -26.88
N ASP A 42 -3.36 7.62 -27.59
CA ASP A 42 -4.41 7.03 -28.43
C ASP A 42 -5.52 6.33 -27.60
N GLN A 43 -6.38 5.57 -28.28
CA GLN A 43 -7.49 4.80 -27.67
C GLN A 43 -7.08 3.83 -26.54
N GLU A 44 -5.80 3.44 -26.46
CA GLU A 44 -5.26 2.55 -25.42
C GLU A 44 -4.73 3.31 -24.19
N LEU A 45 -4.86 4.64 -24.15
CA LEU A 45 -4.36 5.49 -23.05
C LEU A 45 -4.77 5.00 -21.66
N SER A 46 -6.03 4.60 -21.48
CA SER A 46 -6.54 4.11 -20.19
C SER A 46 -5.78 2.87 -19.71
N GLY A 47 -5.50 1.93 -20.61
CA GLY A 47 -4.68 0.75 -20.36
C GLY A 47 -3.23 1.10 -20.01
N ARG A 48 -2.65 2.08 -20.72
CA ARG A 48 -1.29 2.55 -20.45
C ARG A 48 -1.17 3.27 -19.10
N VAL A 49 -2.15 4.12 -18.72
CA VAL A 49 -2.18 4.78 -17.40
C VAL A 49 -2.29 3.75 -16.28
N LYS A 50 -3.12 2.72 -16.45
CA LYS A 50 -3.20 1.60 -15.50
C LYS A 50 -1.84 0.89 -15.34
N ALA A 51 -1.18 0.58 -16.46
CA ALA A 51 0.12 -0.08 -16.45
C ALA A 51 1.21 0.81 -15.81
N TYR A 52 1.20 2.10 -16.12
CA TYR A 52 2.09 3.10 -15.54
C TYR A 52 1.90 3.19 -14.02
N ASN A 53 0.65 3.34 -13.55
CA ASN A 53 0.34 3.38 -12.13
C ASN A 53 0.88 2.14 -11.40
N ASN A 54 0.73 0.95 -11.98
CA ASN A 54 1.26 -0.29 -11.40
C ASN A 54 2.79 -0.35 -11.39
N ALA A 55 3.47 0.34 -12.30
CA ALA A 55 4.92 0.40 -12.35
C ALA A 55 5.50 1.37 -11.32
N ILE A 56 4.83 2.51 -11.09
CA ILE A 56 5.31 3.55 -10.16
C ILE A 56 4.81 3.39 -8.72
N THR A 57 3.67 2.73 -8.54
CA THR A 57 3.30 2.23 -7.21
C THR A 57 4.11 0.97 -7.01
N HIS A 58 4.98 0.92 -6.00
CA HIS A 58 5.59 -0.33 -5.55
C HIS A 58 4.46 -1.24 -5.06
N ASP A 59 3.73 -1.85 -5.98
CA ASP A 59 2.82 -2.94 -5.69
C ASP A 59 3.74 -4.01 -5.13
N THR A 60 3.70 -4.21 -3.81
CA THR A 60 4.48 -5.22 -3.10
C THR A 60 4.00 -6.64 -3.45
N THR A 61 3.43 -6.81 -4.64
CA THR A 61 3.11 -8.07 -5.31
C THR A 61 4.37 -8.81 -5.78
N LYS A 62 5.52 -8.67 -5.08
CA LYS A 62 6.48 -9.78 -4.98
C LYS A 62 5.65 -11.02 -4.67
N THR A 63 5.59 -11.97 -5.60
CA THR A 63 4.83 -13.22 -5.51
C THR A 63 4.90 -13.76 -4.08
N LYS A 64 3.75 -14.12 -3.48
CA LYS A 64 3.72 -14.74 -2.15
C LYS A 64 4.77 -15.86 -2.19
N SER A 65 5.79 -15.77 -1.35
CA SER A 65 6.80 -16.81 -1.27
C SER A 65 6.35 -17.79 -0.19
N GLY A 66 5.91 -18.97 -0.61
CA GLY A 66 5.53 -20.04 0.30
C GLY A 66 4.04 -20.05 0.69
N ASN A 67 3.68 -21.13 1.39
CA ASN A 67 2.33 -21.33 1.89
C ASN A 67 2.07 -20.40 3.09
N PRO A 68 0.83 -19.96 3.29
CA PRO A 68 0.40 -19.43 4.57
C PRO A 68 0.65 -20.44 5.71
N ALA A 69 0.82 -19.97 6.95
CA ALA A 69 1.21 -20.83 8.07
C ALA A 69 0.46 -20.56 9.39
N ILE A 70 0.40 -21.55 10.27
CA ILE A 70 -0.05 -21.45 11.66
C ILE A 70 1.13 -21.72 12.59
N TYR A 71 1.30 -20.90 13.61
CA TYR A 71 2.25 -21.07 14.69
C TYR A 71 1.48 -21.16 16.00
N ILE A 72 1.61 -22.27 16.71
CA ILE A 72 0.87 -22.54 17.94
C ILE A 72 1.88 -22.71 19.07
N ASP A 73 1.66 -21.97 20.14
CA ASP A 73 2.42 -22.07 21.38
C ASP A 73 2.03 -23.33 22.16
N PHE A 74 3.05 -24.11 22.53
CA PHE A 74 2.98 -25.33 23.33
C PHE A 74 3.79 -25.22 24.62
N SER A 75 4.02 -24.00 25.11
CA SER A 75 4.57 -23.78 26.45
C SER A 75 3.57 -24.19 27.53
N SER A 76 4.05 -24.66 28.67
CA SER A 76 3.19 -25.18 29.73
C SER A 76 2.22 -24.15 30.32
N GLY A 77 2.51 -22.85 30.17
CA GLY A 77 1.64 -21.76 30.59
C GLY A 77 0.32 -21.69 29.80
N ILE A 78 0.34 -22.07 28.52
CA ILE A 78 -0.81 -21.89 27.63
C ILE A 78 -1.82 -23.05 27.67
N TYR A 79 -1.43 -24.22 28.17
CA TYR A 79 -2.30 -25.40 28.23
C TYR A 79 -3.63 -25.11 28.96
N LYS A 80 -3.57 -24.32 30.03
CA LYS A 80 -4.77 -23.91 30.77
C LYS A 80 -5.69 -22.99 29.96
N ALA A 81 -5.12 -22.12 29.12
CA ALA A 81 -5.89 -21.30 28.19
C ALA A 81 -6.66 -22.19 27.21
N PHE A 82 -6.02 -23.23 26.67
CA PHE A 82 -6.63 -24.12 25.69
C PHE A 82 -7.67 -25.09 26.30
N ALA A 83 -7.61 -25.32 27.61
CA ALA A 83 -8.64 -26.03 28.35
C ALA A 83 -9.92 -25.20 28.55
N ASP A 84 -9.88 -23.87 28.38
CA ASP A 84 -11.07 -23.01 28.45
C ASP A 84 -12.04 -23.35 27.30
N PRO A 85 -13.33 -23.65 27.58
CA PRO A 85 -14.28 -24.05 26.55
C PRO A 85 -14.51 -23.02 25.44
N ALA A 86 -14.47 -21.72 25.76
CA ALA A 86 -14.66 -20.66 24.79
C ALA A 86 -13.42 -20.55 23.88
N ILE A 87 -12.22 -20.57 24.47
CA ILE A 87 -10.96 -20.61 23.70
C ILE A 87 -10.89 -21.84 22.81
N ARG A 88 -11.21 -23.02 23.33
CA ARG A 88 -11.23 -24.27 22.56
C ARG A 88 -12.19 -24.20 21.38
N GLY A 89 -13.37 -23.58 21.58
CA GLY A 89 -14.33 -23.31 20.50
C GLY A 89 -13.75 -22.40 19.41
N MET A 90 -13.06 -21.31 19.81
CA MET A 90 -12.38 -20.40 18.87
C MET A 90 -11.28 -21.10 18.08
N MET A 91 -10.42 -21.87 18.75
CA MET A 91 -9.35 -22.64 18.12
C MET A 91 -9.92 -23.62 17.09
N THR A 92 -10.97 -24.35 17.45
CA THR A 92 -11.64 -25.30 16.55
C THR A 92 -12.15 -24.57 15.29
N ASN A 93 -12.79 -23.41 15.44
CA ASN A 93 -13.26 -22.62 14.32
C ASN A 93 -12.11 -22.11 13.43
N CYS A 94 -10.99 -21.71 14.02
CA CYS A 94 -9.80 -21.30 13.29
C CYS A 94 -9.22 -22.49 12.52
N PHE A 95 -8.97 -23.62 13.18
CA PHE A 95 -8.39 -24.80 12.55
C PHE A 95 -9.23 -25.30 11.37
N ASN A 96 -10.55 -25.35 11.53
CA ASN A 96 -11.47 -25.71 10.45
C ASN A 96 -11.36 -24.77 9.24
N THR A 97 -11.19 -23.47 9.49
CA THR A 97 -11.04 -22.48 8.42
C THR A 97 -9.68 -22.61 7.74
N VAL A 98 -8.62 -22.83 8.52
CA VAL A 98 -7.26 -22.81 8.02
C VAL A 98 -6.90 -24.11 7.31
N LEU A 99 -7.16 -25.28 7.89
CA LEU A 99 -6.76 -26.55 7.26
C LEU A 99 -7.53 -26.86 5.96
N ALA A 100 -8.67 -26.23 5.72
CA ALA A 100 -9.36 -26.30 4.45
C ALA A 100 -8.56 -25.70 3.27
N GLU A 101 -7.51 -24.90 3.53
CA GLU A 101 -6.75 -24.19 2.49
C GLU A 101 -5.24 -24.46 2.50
N ASN A 102 -4.81 -25.63 3.02
CA ASN A 102 -3.44 -26.16 2.93
C ASN A 102 -2.35 -25.24 3.52
N PHE A 103 -2.41 -24.98 4.82
CA PHE A 103 -1.41 -24.16 5.54
C PHE A 103 -0.35 -25.06 6.18
N ASP A 104 0.86 -24.54 6.30
CA ASP A 104 1.91 -25.18 7.12
C ASP A 104 1.58 -24.99 8.60
N VAL A 105 1.76 -26.01 9.44
CA VAL A 105 1.51 -25.92 10.88
C VAL A 105 2.81 -26.09 11.65
N TYR A 106 3.07 -25.20 12.60
CA TYR A 106 4.26 -25.19 13.43
C TYR A 106 3.91 -25.17 14.92
N LYS A 107 4.64 -25.99 15.68
CA LYS A 107 4.69 -25.99 17.14
C LYS A 107 5.81 -25.09 17.63
N LEU A 108 5.52 -24.25 18.61
CA LEU A 108 6.48 -23.44 19.36
C LEU A 108 6.63 -24.03 20.76
N GLY A 109 7.80 -24.57 21.07
CA GLY A 109 8.08 -25.17 22.39
C GLY A 109 9.51 -25.67 22.47
N SER A 110 10.03 -25.88 23.67
CA SER A 110 11.42 -26.30 23.88
C SER A 110 12.44 -25.39 23.18
N ASN A 111 12.15 -24.09 23.13
CA ASN A 111 12.95 -23.08 22.44
C ASN A 111 13.18 -23.38 20.93
N ALA A 112 12.26 -24.12 20.30
CA ALA A 112 12.34 -24.51 18.89
C ALA A 112 11.02 -24.25 18.15
N ILE A 113 11.15 -24.01 16.83
CA ILE A 113 10.03 -23.93 15.88
C ILE A 113 10.04 -25.23 15.07
N SER A 114 9.09 -26.12 15.35
CA SER A 114 9.06 -27.46 14.75
C SER A 114 7.81 -27.65 13.90
N PRO A 115 7.90 -28.21 12.68
CA PRO A 115 6.71 -28.58 11.92
C PRO A 115 5.83 -29.55 12.69
N LEU A 116 4.51 -29.36 12.62
CA LEU A 116 3.51 -30.27 13.17
C LEU A 116 2.78 -30.92 12.00
N ASN A 117 3.13 -32.17 11.69
CA ASN A 117 2.53 -32.90 10.59
C ASN A 117 1.12 -33.36 10.97
N VAL A 118 0.11 -32.62 10.53
CA VAL A 118 -1.32 -32.93 10.72
C VAL A 118 -2.02 -32.92 9.37
N SER A 119 -2.91 -33.88 9.15
CA SER A 119 -3.61 -34.06 7.88
C SER A 119 -5.03 -33.51 7.92
N ASN A 120 -5.57 -33.22 9.11
CA ASN A 120 -6.93 -32.72 9.30
C ASN A 120 -7.10 -32.02 10.66
N THR A 121 -8.25 -31.39 10.85
CA THR A 121 -8.58 -30.56 12.01
C THR A 121 -8.74 -31.35 13.30
N THR A 122 -9.20 -32.60 13.20
CA THR A 122 -9.31 -33.52 14.33
C THR A 122 -7.94 -33.87 14.89
N GLU A 123 -6.97 -34.22 14.04
CA GLU A 123 -5.59 -34.50 14.45
C GLU A 123 -4.94 -33.28 15.10
N LEU A 124 -5.12 -32.09 14.52
CA LEU A 124 -4.62 -30.85 15.13
C LEU A 124 -5.26 -30.59 16.49
N GLY A 125 -6.58 -30.78 16.62
CA GLY A 125 -7.29 -30.65 17.88
C GLY A 125 -6.83 -31.65 18.95
N GLN A 126 -6.51 -32.89 18.57
CA GLN A 126 -5.96 -33.91 19.46
C GLN A 126 -4.57 -33.52 19.97
N GLN A 127 -3.67 -33.07 19.09
CA GLN A 127 -2.33 -32.61 19.46
C GLN A 127 -2.40 -31.43 20.44
N VAL A 128 -3.23 -30.43 20.13
CA VAL A 128 -3.43 -29.27 21.01
C VAL A 128 -4.03 -29.66 22.36
N SER A 129 -4.90 -30.67 22.40
CA SER A 129 -5.55 -31.10 23.64
C SER A 129 -4.70 -32.05 24.50
N ASP A 130 -3.58 -32.55 23.97
CA ASP A 130 -2.71 -33.52 24.66
C ASP A 130 -1.78 -32.81 25.66
N PRO A 131 -1.95 -33.01 26.98
CA PRO A 131 -1.09 -32.39 27.99
C PRO A 131 0.39 -32.75 27.84
N ALA A 132 0.70 -33.92 27.26
CA ALA A 132 2.08 -34.37 27.06
C ALA A 132 2.83 -33.50 26.03
N GLN A 133 2.13 -32.69 25.25
CA GLN A 133 2.75 -31.77 24.31
C GLN A 133 3.38 -30.53 24.97
N TYR A 134 3.01 -30.24 26.23
CA TYR A 134 3.33 -29.01 26.96
C TYR A 134 4.40 -29.22 28.02
N VAL A 135 5.63 -29.52 27.58
CA VAL A 135 6.70 -30.06 28.44
C VAL A 135 7.56 -29.00 29.15
N ASP A 136 7.61 -27.78 28.64
CA ASP A 136 8.42 -26.68 29.20
C ASP A 136 7.75 -25.33 28.99
N ILE A 137 8.32 -24.26 29.56
CA ILE A 137 7.79 -22.89 29.50
C ILE A 137 8.31 -22.10 28.28
N TRP A 138 9.11 -22.71 27.39
CA TRP A 138 9.92 -21.97 26.43
C TRP A 138 9.32 -22.02 25.02
N ALA A 139 8.51 -21.02 24.67
CA ALA A 139 8.12 -20.75 23.29
C ALA A 139 9.05 -19.69 22.66
N PRO A 140 9.72 -19.96 21.52
CA PRO A 140 10.59 -18.99 20.85
C PRO A 140 9.78 -18.00 20.01
N ILE A 141 9.00 -17.12 20.67
CA ILE A 141 8.01 -16.25 20.02
C ILE A 141 8.70 -15.21 19.14
N GLN A 142 9.80 -14.59 19.61
CA GLN A 142 10.56 -13.65 18.78
C GLN A 142 11.00 -14.28 17.46
N SER A 143 11.63 -15.46 17.53
CA SER A 143 12.10 -16.20 16.36
C SER A 143 10.96 -16.61 15.43
N ALA A 144 9.78 -16.95 15.98
CA ALA A 144 8.60 -17.28 15.19
C ALA A 144 8.10 -16.08 14.39
N VAL A 145 8.03 -14.90 15.03
CA VAL A 145 7.65 -13.65 14.35
C VAL A 145 8.67 -13.27 13.29
N GLU A 146 9.98 -13.39 13.57
CA GLU A 146 11.03 -13.16 12.58
C GLU A 146 10.87 -14.08 11.35
N LYS A 147 10.61 -15.38 11.57
CA LYS A 147 10.33 -16.34 10.50
C LYS A 147 9.10 -15.96 9.67
N ILE A 148 8.01 -15.49 10.32
CA ILE A 148 6.82 -14.99 9.62
C ILE A 148 7.17 -13.79 8.73
N VAL A 149 7.91 -12.82 9.28
CA VAL A 149 8.28 -11.58 8.59
C VAL A 149 9.17 -11.85 7.38
N ASP A 150 10.08 -12.81 7.50
CA ASP A 150 10.98 -13.22 6.42
C ASP A 150 10.28 -14.05 5.34
N GLY A 151 9.28 -14.87 5.72
CA GLY A 151 8.50 -15.70 4.79
C GLY A 151 7.62 -14.92 3.81
N ASN A 152 7.15 -13.72 4.19
CA ASN A 152 6.29 -12.86 3.35
C ASN A 152 5.00 -13.54 2.86
N SER A 153 4.42 -14.42 3.69
CA SER A 153 3.12 -15.07 3.51
C SER A 153 2.22 -14.77 4.73
N ASP A 154 0.91 -15.04 4.60
CA ASP A 154 -0.03 -14.82 5.70
C ASP A 154 0.24 -15.84 6.83
N ALA A 155 0.16 -15.40 8.08
CA ALA A 155 0.38 -16.29 9.23
C ALA A 155 -0.62 -16.04 10.35
N LEU A 156 -1.02 -17.12 11.04
CA LEU A 156 -1.74 -17.06 12.31
C LEU A 156 -0.79 -17.51 13.42
N LEU A 157 -0.54 -16.64 14.40
CA LEU A 157 0.22 -16.96 15.61
C LEU A 157 -0.74 -17.00 16.81
N ILE A 158 -0.75 -18.11 17.56
CA ILE A 158 -1.55 -18.31 18.77
C ILE A 158 -0.60 -18.47 19.96
N THR A 159 -0.53 -17.47 20.83
CA THR A 159 0.36 -17.42 22.01
C THR A 159 -0.18 -16.42 23.04
N ASP A 160 0.31 -16.47 24.27
CA ASP A 160 0.12 -15.43 25.29
C ASP A 160 1.22 -14.34 25.26
N PHE A 161 2.19 -14.47 24.35
CA PHE A 161 3.35 -13.58 24.16
C PHE A 161 4.31 -13.50 25.37
N GLU A 162 4.32 -14.51 26.25
CA GLU A 162 5.28 -14.61 27.34
C GLU A 162 6.64 -15.13 26.82
N GLU A 163 7.49 -14.22 26.33
CA GLU A 163 8.81 -14.54 25.80
C GLU A 163 9.83 -14.82 26.92
N TRP A 164 10.60 -15.92 26.76
CA TRP A 164 11.68 -16.31 27.67
C TRP A 164 13.02 -16.35 26.93
N GLN A 165 14.01 -15.62 27.44
CA GLN A 165 15.37 -15.60 26.89
C GLN A 165 16.40 -15.89 27.96
N LYS A 166 17.33 -16.82 27.69
CA LYS A 166 18.39 -17.24 28.63
C LYS A 166 17.82 -17.54 30.03
N SER A 167 16.72 -18.30 30.07
CA SER A 167 16.01 -18.70 31.31
C SER A 167 15.41 -17.56 32.13
N SER A 168 15.24 -16.37 31.54
CA SER A 168 14.57 -15.23 32.16
C SER A 168 13.41 -14.75 31.27
N GLU A 169 12.28 -14.45 31.89
CA GLU A 169 11.15 -13.83 31.19
C GLU A 169 11.53 -12.42 30.74
N VAL A 170 11.16 -12.08 29.51
CA VAL A 170 11.33 -10.74 28.94
C VAL A 170 10.10 -9.91 29.31
N THR A 171 10.23 -9.04 30.32
CA THR A 171 9.07 -8.32 30.89
C THR A 171 8.96 -6.86 30.47
N ASN A 172 10.01 -6.23 29.95
CA ASN A 172 9.99 -4.79 29.63
C ASN A 172 10.69 -4.43 28.32
N THR A 173 11.39 -5.37 27.69
CA THR A 173 12.12 -5.11 26.45
C THR A 173 11.19 -5.29 25.27
N ALA A 174 11.20 -4.32 24.34
CA ALA A 174 10.39 -4.31 23.13
C ALA A 174 10.88 -5.31 22.07
N PHE A 175 10.89 -6.60 22.39
CA PHE A 175 11.53 -7.66 21.59
C PHE A 175 10.93 -7.86 20.19
N LEU A 176 9.68 -7.44 19.95
CA LEU A 176 9.03 -7.53 18.63
C LEU A 176 9.08 -6.23 17.82
N LYS A 177 9.67 -5.14 18.36
CA LYS A 177 9.74 -3.84 17.66
C LYS A 177 10.32 -3.99 16.25
N ILE A 178 11.51 -4.59 16.16
CA ILE A 178 12.24 -4.73 14.89
C ILE A 178 11.45 -5.55 13.85
N PRO A 179 10.99 -6.78 14.15
CA PRO A 179 10.23 -7.54 13.16
C PRO A 179 8.89 -6.89 12.81
N PHE A 180 8.18 -6.27 13.77
CA PHE A 180 6.94 -5.53 13.46
C PHE A 180 7.20 -4.37 12.50
N SER A 181 8.21 -3.53 12.75
CA SER A 181 8.57 -2.43 11.84
C SER A 181 8.88 -2.94 10.44
N LYS A 182 9.72 -3.99 10.31
CA LYS A 182 10.04 -4.62 9.02
C LYS A 182 8.82 -5.17 8.28
N TRP A 183 7.82 -5.69 9.01
CA TRP A 183 6.59 -6.20 8.39
C TRP A 183 5.74 -5.06 7.83
N LEU A 184 5.51 -4.03 8.64
CA LEU A 184 4.65 -2.90 8.31
C LEU A 184 5.27 -2.00 7.22
N GLU A 185 6.59 -1.84 7.18
CA GLU A 185 7.30 -1.13 6.09
C GLU A 185 7.05 -1.75 4.71
N LYS A 186 6.70 -3.05 4.64
CA LYS A 186 6.29 -3.74 3.40
C LYS A 186 4.84 -3.43 3.01
N GLY A 187 4.13 -2.60 3.77
CA GLY A 187 2.70 -2.31 3.61
C GLY A 187 1.79 -3.47 4.07
N ASN A 188 2.29 -4.35 4.93
CA ASN A 188 1.52 -5.43 5.52
C ASN A 188 0.84 -4.97 6.82
N SER A 189 0.00 -5.82 7.42
CA SER A 189 -0.71 -5.52 8.67
C SER A 189 -0.67 -6.68 9.66
N ILE A 190 -0.89 -6.37 10.94
CA ILE A 190 -0.98 -7.36 12.03
C ILE A 190 -2.30 -7.12 12.78
N HIS A 191 -3.08 -8.18 12.97
CA HIS A 191 -4.40 -8.11 13.59
C HIS A 191 -4.42 -8.98 14.84
N PHE A 192 -4.58 -8.38 16.00
CA PHE A 192 -4.67 -9.08 17.27
C PHE A 192 -6.13 -9.30 17.64
N PHE A 193 -6.51 -10.56 17.85
CA PHE A 193 -7.76 -10.93 18.49
C PHE A 193 -7.43 -11.47 19.89
N ILE A 194 -7.85 -10.73 20.90
CA ILE A 194 -7.46 -10.90 22.29
C ILE A 194 -8.59 -11.60 23.04
N ALA A 195 -8.35 -12.83 23.46
CA ALA A 195 -9.23 -13.63 24.29
C ALA A 195 -8.80 -13.52 25.76
N ASP A 196 -9.70 -13.02 26.60
CA ASP A 196 -9.49 -12.99 28.04
C ASP A 196 -9.80 -14.38 28.63
N TYR A 197 -8.95 -14.87 29.54
CA TYR A 197 -9.20 -16.08 30.31
C TYR A 197 -8.66 -15.96 31.73
N LYS A 198 -9.03 -16.91 32.59
CA LYS A 198 -8.52 -16.98 33.96
C LYS A 198 -7.61 -18.17 34.16
N GLU A 199 -6.44 -17.92 34.72
CA GLU A 199 -5.59 -18.94 35.30
C GLU A 199 -5.71 -18.88 36.83
N GLY A 200 -6.65 -19.66 37.39
CA GLY A 200 -7.01 -19.54 38.80
C GLY A 200 -7.64 -18.17 39.08
N THR A 201 -6.99 -17.34 39.89
CA THR A 201 -7.43 -15.97 40.19
C THR A 201 -6.78 -14.90 39.31
N VAL A 202 -5.85 -15.28 38.44
CA VAL A 202 -5.09 -14.34 37.61
C VAL A 202 -5.81 -14.17 36.27
N ASP A 203 -6.10 -12.92 35.90
CA ASP A 203 -6.60 -12.59 34.58
C ASP A 203 -5.44 -12.60 33.57
N LYS A 204 -5.63 -13.30 32.46
CA LYS A 204 -4.64 -13.47 31.40
C LYS A 204 -5.26 -13.25 30.02
N HIS A 205 -4.39 -13.07 29.03
CA HIS A 205 -4.76 -12.88 27.64
C HIS A 205 -4.13 -13.96 26.77
N LEU A 206 -4.93 -14.50 25.85
CA LEU A 206 -4.47 -15.31 24.74
C LEU A 206 -4.70 -14.53 23.45
N TYR A 207 -3.71 -14.50 22.58
CA TYR A 207 -3.76 -13.73 21.35
C TYR A 207 -3.80 -14.63 20.14
N PHE A 208 -4.83 -14.46 19.30
CA PHE A 208 -4.86 -14.96 17.94
C PHE A 208 -4.40 -13.81 17.04
N THR A 209 -3.15 -13.88 16.60
CA THR A 209 -2.49 -12.79 15.88
C THR A 209 -2.35 -13.16 14.41
N VAL A 210 -3.08 -12.44 13.55
CA VAL A 210 -3.04 -12.65 12.10
C VAL A 210 -2.08 -11.64 11.47
N PHE A 211 -0.97 -12.14 10.95
CA PHE A 211 -0.08 -11.41 10.06
C PHE A 211 -0.64 -11.51 8.66
N ASN A 212 -1.14 -10.40 8.13
CA ASN A 212 -1.70 -10.34 6.79
C ASN A 212 -0.69 -9.67 5.86
N SER A 213 -0.25 -10.41 4.85
CA SER A 213 0.57 -9.90 3.77
C SER A 213 -0.30 -9.22 2.73
N ARG A 214 0.15 -8.08 2.19
CA ARG A 214 -0.51 -7.34 1.11
C ARG A 214 -1.91 -6.82 1.50
N ARG A 215 -2.61 -6.28 0.49
CA ARG A 215 -3.96 -5.75 0.62
C ARG A 215 -4.98 -6.83 0.95
N ILE A 216 -5.79 -6.57 1.96
CA ILE A 216 -6.91 -7.39 2.39
C ILE A 216 -7.95 -7.49 1.26
N ASN A 217 -8.33 -8.71 0.92
CA ASN A 217 -9.44 -9.05 0.03
C ASN A 217 -10.17 -10.30 0.55
N GLU A 218 -11.21 -10.76 -0.13
CA GLU A 218 -12.03 -11.90 0.31
C GLU A 218 -11.24 -13.20 0.51
N SER A 219 -10.14 -13.39 -0.25
CA SER A 219 -9.27 -14.57 -0.14
C SER A 219 -8.22 -14.46 0.97
N SER A 220 -8.00 -13.27 1.55
CA SER A 220 -7.03 -13.07 2.63
C SER A 220 -7.39 -13.85 3.89
N MET A 221 -6.38 -14.39 4.59
CA MET A 221 -6.59 -15.15 5.84
C MET A 221 -7.43 -14.36 6.86
N ILE A 222 -7.15 -13.06 7.03
CA ILE A 222 -7.88 -12.19 7.95
C ILE A 222 -9.37 -12.08 7.62
N SER A 223 -9.75 -12.05 6.34
CA SER A 223 -11.16 -11.96 5.93
C SER A 223 -11.96 -13.21 6.32
N LYS A 224 -11.29 -14.37 6.38
CA LYS A 224 -11.89 -15.66 6.74
C LYS A 224 -11.93 -15.87 8.26
N LEU A 225 -10.86 -15.47 8.96
CA LEU A 225 -10.72 -15.65 10.41
C LEU A 225 -11.44 -14.59 11.23
N ALA A 226 -11.46 -13.32 10.79
CA ALA A 226 -12.02 -12.23 11.58
C ALA A 226 -13.49 -12.47 12.00
N PRO A 227 -14.41 -12.93 11.12
CA PRO A 227 -15.79 -13.21 11.51
C PRO A 227 -15.92 -14.35 12.55
N LYS A 228 -14.95 -15.27 12.60
CA LYS A 228 -14.94 -16.40 13.54
C LYS A 228 -14.39 -16.02 14.92
N LEU A 229 -13.47 -15.06 14.95
CA LEU A 229 -12.80 -14.59 16.18
C LEU A 229 -13.53 -13.41 16.84
N SER A 230 -14.12 -12.51 16.05
CA SER A 230 -14.74 -11.26 16.55
C SER A 230 -15.84 -11.45 17.60
N PRO A 231 -16.68 -12.49 17.59
CA PRO A 231 -17.72 -12.66 18.61
C PRO A 231 -17.20 -12.89 20.03
N PHE A 232 -15.93 -13.25 20.19
CA PHE A 232 -15.38 -13.73 21.46
C PHE A 232 -14.15 -12.94 21.92
N THR A 233 -13.72 -11.92 21.19
CA THR A 233 -12.43 -11.26 21.42
C THR A 233 -12.50 -9.74 21.27
N SER A 234 -11.59 -9.07 21.96
CA SER A 234 -11.25 -7.68 21.65
C SER A 234 -10.30 -7.65 20.45
N ARG A 235 -10.47 -6.70 19.52
CA ARG A 235 -9.60 -6.59 18.33
C ARG A 235 -8.74 -5.32 18.37
N PHE A 236 -7.46 -5.48 18.08
CA PHE A 236 -6.52 -4.39 17.84
C PHE A 236 -5.81 -4.58 16.50
N ASP A 237 -5.88 -3.58 15.62
CA ASP A 237 -5.19 -3.61 14.33
C ASP A 237 -3.91 -2.76 14.37
N LEU A 238 -2.77 -3.41 14.20
CA LEU A 238 -1.47 -2.79 14.01
C LEU A 238 -1.17 -2.63 12.51
N SER A 239 -1.24 -1.39 12.01
CA SER A 239 -1.10 -1.06 10.58
C SER A 239 -0.67 0.40 10.40
N ASP A 240 0.15 0.69 9.38
CA ASP A 240 0.44 2.06 8.93
C ASP A 240 -0.66 2.63 7.99
N LYS A 241 -1.64 1.80 7.67
CA LYS A 241 -2.75 2.08 6.75
C LYS A 241 -4.03 1.37 7.22
N SER A 242 -4.61 1.86 8.31
CA SER A 242 -5.85 1.31 8.89
C SER A 242 -7.13 1.82 8.23
N TYR A 243 -7.05 2.79 7.31
CA TYR A 243 -8.20 3.34 6.61
C TYR A 243 -8.60 2.54 5.37
N LYS A 244 -9.89 2.59 5.03
CA LYS A 244 -10.44 2.01 3.78
C LYS A 244 -11.04 3.09 2.92
N LEU A 245 -10.77 3.01 1.61
CA LEU A 245 -11.32 3.96 0.64
C LEU A 245 -12.48 3.35 -0.11
N HIS A 246 -13.50 4.16 -0.37
CA HIS A 246 -14.63 3.82 -1.24
C HIS A 246 -15.16 5.08 -1.95
N THR A 247 -16.00 4.89 -2.96
CA THR A 247 -16.60 5.99 -3.74
C THR A 247 -18.11 5.86 -3.78
N ASP A 248 -18.84 6.98 -3.76
CA ASP A 248 -20.31 7.02 -3.94
C ASP A 248 -20.71 7.69 -5.27
N TYR A 249 -20.24 7.13 -6.38
CA TYR A 249 -20.53 7.67 -7.71
C TYR A 249 -21.89 7.19 -8.22
N GLY A 250 -22.61 8.06 -8.92
CA GLY A 250 -23.96 7.77 -9.41
C GLY A 250 -24.01 6.61 -10.42
N SER A 251 -22.90 6.32 -11.08
CA SER A 251 -22.72 5.15 -11.93
C SER A 251 -21.26 4.74 -12.05
N GLU A 252 -20.99 3.60 -12.70
CA GLU A 252 -19.63 3.15 -12.98
C GLU A 252 -18.84 4.07 -13.90
N LYS A 253 -19.53 4.89 -14.72
CA LYS A 253 -18.95 5.77 -15.73
C LYS A 253 -18.97 7.25 -15.37
N SER A 254 -19.57 7.65 -14.24
CA SER A 254 -19.79 9.06 -13.92
C SER A 254 -18.62 9.75 -13.19
N GLY A 255 -17.72 8.97 -12.58
CA GLY A 255 -16.65 9.52 -11.72
C GLY A 255 -17.17 10.41 -10.59
N GLY A 256 -16.23 11.14 -9.96
CA GLY A 256 -16.46 12.09 -8.87
C GLY A 256 -16.30 13.56 -9.28
N ILE A 257 -16.34 13.87 -10.58
CA ILE A 257 -16.19 15.25 -11.08
C ILE A 257 -17.52 16.00 -11.11
N PHE A 258 -17.46 17.32 -11.30
CA PHE A 258 -18.64 18.17 -11.36
C PHE A 258 -19.60 17.77 -12.51
N TYR A 259 -20.90 17.76 -12.17
CA TYR A 259 -21.99 17.36 -13.04
C TYR A 259 -23.17 18.30 -12.80
N ASP A 260 -23.60 19.02 -13.85
CA ASP A 260 -24.66 20.02 -13.75
C ASP A 260 -26.03 19.34 -13.80
N ALA A 261 -26.64 19.10 -12.64
CA ALA A 261 -27.94 18.44 -12.54
C ALA A 261 -29.09 19.21 -13.24
N SER A 262 -28.92 20.52 -13.51
CA SER A 262 -29.92 21.34 -14.20
C SER A 262 -29.92 21.19 -15.72
N GLY A 263 -28.90 20.53 -16.27
CA GLY A 263 -28.78 20.26 -17.70
C GLY A 263 -29.98 19.46 -18.26
N LYS A 264 -30.51 19.90 -19.40
CA LYS A 264 -31.70 19.31 -20.03
C LYS A 264 -31.47 17.95 -20.71
N SER A 265 -30.21 17.54 -20.87
CA SER A 265 -29.81 16.26 -21.48
C SER A 265 -28.55 15.73 -20.80
N GLU A 266 -28.27 14.44 -20.90
CA GLU A 266 -27.08 13.83 -20.28
C GLU A 266 -25.78 14.53 -20.72
N LYS A 267 -25.70 14.89 -22.01
CA LYS A 267 -24.56 15.65 -22.56
C LYS A 267 -24.43 17.04 -21.93
N ALA A 268 -25.54 17.73 -21.66
CA ALA A 268 -25.51 19.04 -21.03
C ALA A 268 -25.14 18.96 -19.54
N LYS A 269 -25.40 17.83 -18.88
CA LYS A 269 -25.04 17.61 -17.47
C LYS A 269 -23.55 17.22 -17.32
N ASN A 270 -23.00 16.46 -18.27
CA ASN A 270 -21.57 16.13 -18.36
C ASN A 270 -20.73 17.30 -18.91
N VAL A 271 -20.67 18.41 -18.16
CA VAL A 271 -20.05 19.67 -18.61
C VAL A 271 -18.54 19.59 -18.85
N LEU A 272 -17.86 18.64 -18.21
CA LEU A 272 -16.43 18.36 -18.41
C LEU A 272 -16.17 17.30 -19.51
N ASP A 273 -17.22 16.83 -20.17
CA ASP A 273 -17.17 15.85 -21.25
C ASP A 273 -16.31 14.62 -20.91
N LEU A 274 -16.57 14.00 -19.75
CA LEU A 274 -15.91 12.77 -19.32
C LEU A 274 -16.13 11.66 -20.35
N LYS A 275 -15.03 11.10 -20.87
CA LYS A 275 -15.07 10.05 -21.90
C LYS A 275 -15.27 8.66 -21.31
N GLU A 276 -15.76 7.75 -22.15
CA GLU A 276 -16.01 6.35 -21.76
C GLU A 276 -14.75 5.57 -21.38
N SER A 277 -13.57 6.05 -21.79
CA SER A 277 -12.26 5.49 -21.41
C SER A 277 -11.85 5.82 -19.96
N TYR A 278 -12.74 6.44 -19.17
CA TYR A 278 -12.59 6.63 -17.72
C TYR A 278 -12.27 5.32 -16.99
N VAL A 279 -11.38 5.38 -16.00
CA VAL A 279 -11.01 4.23 -15.18
C VAL A 279 -11.24 4.52 -13.70
N ASN A 280 -12.03 3.66 -13.05
CA ASN A 280 -12.10 3.57 -11.60
C ASN A 280 -11.25 2.40 -11.10
N GLY A 281 -10.00 2.69 -10.69
CA GLY A 281 -9.08 1.68 -10.17
C GLY A 281 -9.55 1.06 -8.86
N LEU A 282 -10.31 1.81 -8.04
CA LEU A 282 -10.69 1.40 -6.68
C LEU A 282 -11.57 0.14 -6.67
N LYS A 283 -12.38 -0.07 -7.71
CA LYS A 283 -13.16 -1.29 -7.92
C LYS A 283 -12.29 -2.54 -8.04
N SER A 284 -11.15 -2.41 -8.71
CA SER A 284 -10.13 -3.46 -8.81
C SER A 284 -9.16 -3.46 -7.63
N GLY A 285 -9.43 -2.62 -6.62
CA GLY A 285 -8.63 -2.53 -5.43
C GLY A 285 -7.38 -1.67 -5.53
N LYS A 286 -7.26 -0.88 -6.58
CA LYS A 286 -6.12 0.00 -6.85
C LYS A 286 -6.52 1.44 -6.52
N TYR A 287 -5.66 2.19 -5.84
CA TYR A 287 -6.03 3.50 -5.29
C TYR A 287 -5.76 4.63 -6.27
N TYR A 288 -6.40 4.54 -7.44
CA TYR A 288 -6.31 5.58 -8.45
C TYR A 288 -7.54 5.63 -9.37
N GLU A 289 -7.70 6.75 -10.06
CA GLU A 289 -8.65 6.94 -11.15
C GLU A 289 -8.00 7.67 -12.33
N PHE A 290 -8.51 7.43 -13.55
CA PHE A 290 -8.10 8.16 -14.75
C PHE A 290 -9.30 8.88 -15.37
N TYR A 291 -9.16 10.18 -15.57
CA TYR A 291 -10.16 11.11 -16.10
C TYR A 291 -9.73 11.64 -17.48
N PRO A 292 -10.19 11.00 -18.56
CA PRO A 292 -10.10 11.53 -19.91
C PRO A 292 -11.24 12.52 -20.14
N LEU A 293 -10.91 13.81 -20.17
CA LEU A 293 -11.87 14.91 -20.35
C LEU A 293 -11.83 15.40 -21.79
N GLY A 294 -13.00 15.60 -22.40
CA GLY A 294 -13.10 16.14 -23.77
C GLY A 294 -12.86 17.64 -23.89
N VAL A 295 -12.87 18.36 -22.77
CA VAL A 295 -12.60 19.80 -22.71
C VAL A 295 -11.13 20.09 -22.40
N ASP A 296 -10.67 21.30 -22.73
CA ASP A 296 -9.34 21.80 -22.36
C ASP A 296 -9.34 22.55 -21.02
N TRP A 297 -8.15 22.86 -20.50
CA TRP A 297 -8.02 23.59 -19.22
C TRP A 297 -8.60 25.00 -19.26
N LYS A 298 -8.61 25.65 -20.42
CA LYS A 298 -9.21 26.98 -20.59
C LYS A 298 -10.72 26.91 -20.39
N THR A 299 -11.37 25.94 -21.01
CA THR A 299 -12.81 25.67 -20.84
C THR A 299 -13.12 25.30 -19.39
N ILE A 300 -12.27 24.50 -18.74
CA ILE A 300 -12.41 24.16 -17.31
C ILE A 300 -12.38 25.42 -16.44
N ASP A 301 -11.44 26.34 -16.68
CA ASP A 301 -11.31 27.61 -15.95
C ASP A 301 -12.54 28.52 -16.14
N GLU A 302 -13.03 28.63 -17.39
CA GLU A 302 -14.25 29.38 -17.73
C GLU A 302 -15.49 28.78 -17.04
N LEU A 303 -15.63 27.45 -17.06
CA LEU A 303 -16.71 26.73 -16.38
C LEU A 303 -16.62 26.92 -14.86
N HIS A 304 -15.45 26.75 -14.26
CA HIS A 304 -15.23 26.97 -12.83
C HIS A 304 -15.65 28.39 -12.42
N THR A 305 -15.22 29.42 -13.16
CA THR A 305 -15.62 30.81 -12.91
C THR A 305 -17.14 30.99 -13.01
N THR A 306 -17.77 30.42 -14.04
CA THR A 306 -19.21 30.53 -14.30
C THR A 306 -20.06 29.89 -13.20
N TYR A 307 -19.70 28.68 -12.78
CA TYR A 307 -20.44 27.93 -11.76
C TYR A 307 -20.11 28.38 -10.34
N LYS A 308 -18.89 28.88 -10.07
CA LYS A 308 -18.54 29.46 -8.78
C LYS A 308 -19.41 30.66 -8.42
N ASN A 309 -19.77 31.50 -9.39
CA ASN A 309 -20.71 32.60 -9.20
C ASN A 309 -22.12 32.14 -8.82
N GLN A 310 -22.44 30.87 -9.03
CA GLN A 310 -23.68 30.20 -8.64
C GLN A 310 -23.52 29.38 -7.36
N SER A 311 -22.39 29.52 -6.65
CA SER A 311 -21.99 28.70 -5.51
C SER A 311 -21.87 27.20 -5.82
N GLN A 312 -21.53 26.86 -7.07
CA GLN A 312 -21.33 25.51 -7.57
C GLN A 312 -19.88 25.30 -8.05
N PHE A 313 -19.51 24.04 -8.33
CA PHE A 313 -18.20 23.65 -8.86
C PHE A 313 -16.97 24.16 -8.08
N ASN A 314 -17.09 24.29 -6.75
CA ASN A 314 -15.95 24.66 -5.90
C ASN A 314 -14.93 23.51 -5.78
N ASP A 315 -15.42 22.28 -5.87
CA ASP A 315 -14.61 21.07 -5.81
C ASP A 315 -14.52 20.42 -7.19
N PHE A 316 -13.30 20.07 -7.61
CA PHE A 316 -13.04 19.34 -8.84
C PHE A 316 -13.33 17.85 -8.70
N PHE A 317 -12.90 17.24 -7.58
CA PHE A 317 -13.23 15.85 -7.23
C PHE A 317 -14.00 15.78 -5.92
N ARG A 318 -15.04 14.96 -5.90
CA ARG A 318 -15.92 14.69 -4.76
C ARG A 318 -16.23 13.20 -4.64
N LYS A 319 -16.84 12.84 -3.52
CA LYS A 319 -17.39 11.50 -3.23
C LYS A 319 -16.36 10.37 -3.22
N LEU A 320 -15.10 10.69 -2.92
CA LEU A 320 -14.13 9.73 -2.42
C LEU A 320 -14.19 9.78 -0.89
N TYR A 321 -14.45 8.65 -0.26
CA TYR A 321 -14.63 8.55 1.19
C TYR A 321 -13.56 7.67 1.80
N ALA A 322 -13.13 8.03 3.01
CA ALA A 322 -12.29 7.24 3.87
C ALA A 322 -13.04 6.81 5.13
N ASP A 323 -12.98 5.52 5.42
CA ASP A 323 -13.31 4.98 6.74
C ASP A 323 -12.08 5.16 7.63
N LEU A 324 -12.15 6.16 8.51
CA LEU A 324 -11.17 6.50 9.54
C LEU A 324 -11.62 6.05 10.94
N SER A 325 -12.62 5.16 11.03
CA SER A 325 -13.14 4.69 12.31
C SER A 325 -12.20 3.73 13.06
N ASN A 326 -11.19 3.18 12.38
CA ASN A 326 -10.14 2.39 12.99
C ASN A 326 -8.91 3.25 13.30
N ASP A 327 -8.83 3.71 14.55
CA ASP A 327 -7.77 4.52 15.10
C ASP A 327 -6.82 3.73 16.02
N ASP A 328 -6.84 2.39 15.99
CA ASP A 328 -6.04 1.54 16.89
C ASP A 328 -4.55 1.87 16.84
N SER A 329 -4.00 2.04 15.62
CA SER A 329 -2.59 2.37 15.40
C SER A 329 -2.34 3.87 15.36
N TYR A 330 -3.13 4.59 14.56
CA TYR A 330 -2.91 6.00 14.27
C TYR A 330 -4.24 6.77 14.16
N SER A 331 -4.21 8.01 14.62
CA SER A 331 -5.20 9.02 14.24
C SER A 331 -4.70 9.77 13.00
N TYR A 332 -5.47 9.72 11.91
CA TYR A 332 -5.16 10.46 10.68
C TYR A 332 -5.79 11.85 10.75
N THR A 333 -4.97 12.86 11.01
CA THR A 333 -5.42 14.21 11.32
C THR A 333 -5.27 15.18 10.15
N ASP A 334 -4.26 14.99 9.30
CA ASP A 334 -3.95 15.95 8.24
C ASP A 334 -3.65 15.28 6.89
N PHE A 335 -4.39 15.71 5.88
CA PHE A 335 -4.23 15.28 4.49
C PHE A 335 -3.96 16.48 3.57
N GLY A 336 -3.17 16.31 2.52
CA GLY A 336 -2.88 17.34 1.53
C GLY A 336 -3.25 16.91 0.12
N VAL A 337 -3.07 17.83 -0.82
CA VAL A 337 -3.08 17.54 -2.25
C VAL A 337 -1.75 17.98 -2.83
N LYS A 338 -1.16 17.14 -3.70
CA LYS A 338 -0.01 17.48 -4.52
C LYS A 338 -0.37 17.24 -5.97
N VAL A 339 -0.11 18.22 -6.82
CA VAL A 339 -0.29 18.09 -8.26
C VAL A 339 1.09 17.99 -8.92
N SER A 340 1.22 17.15 -9.93
CA SER A 340 2.45 17.00 -10.69
C SER A 340 2.16 16.75 -12.17
N ASP A 341 2.98 17.33 -13.04
CA ASP A 341 3.03 16.97 -14.44
C ASP A 341 3.91 15.72 -14.56
N ILE A 342 3.31 14.64 -15.06
CA ILE A 342 3.98 13.35 -15.25
C ILE A 342 4.18 13.00 -16.73
N THR A 343 3.96 13.96 -17.63
CA THR A 343 3.99 13.77 -19.09
C THR A 343 5.27 13.09 -19.55
N GLU A 344 6.44 13.63 -19.18
CA GLU A 344 7.72 13.07 -19.63
C GLU A 344 7.98 11.65 -19.10
N ASP A 345 7.64 11.39 -17.83
CA ASP A 345 7.83 10.07 -17.22
C ASP A 345 6.87 9.04 -17.82
N PHE A 346 5.61 9.42 -18.01
CA PHE A 346 4.60 8.59 -18.64
C PHE A 346 4.95 8.24 -20.09
N GLU A 347 5.41 9.21 -20.88
CA GLU A 347 5.81 8.97 -22.27
C GLU A 347 7.04 8.08 -22.37
N GLN A 348 8.01 8.24 -21.46
CA GLN A 348 9.15 7.34 -21.39
C GLN A 348 8.71 5.92 -21.02
N PHE A 349 7.80 5.77 -20.04
CA PHE A 349 7.21 4.48 -19.69
C PHE A 349 6.51 3.85 -20.90
N ALA A 350 5.66 4.62 -21.60
CA ALA A 350 4.90 4.15 -22.74
C ALA A 350 5.80 3.71 -23.89
N LYS A 351 6.83 4.51 -24.24
CA LYS A 351 7.83 4.15 -25.27
C LYS A 351 8.67 2.94 -24.85
N SER A 352 9.00 2.79 -23.57
CA SER A 352 9.71 1.61 -23.06
C SER A 352 8.85 0.35 -23.12
N ALA A 353 7.55 0.46 -22.86
CA ALA A 353 6.60 -0.65 -23.00
C ALA A 353 6.41 -1.02 -24.48
N GLU A 354 6.29 -0.03 -25.36
CA GLU A 354 6.20 -0.23 -26.80
C GLU A 354 7.46 -0.93 -27.33
N ALA A 355 8.65 -0.46 -26.97
CA ALA A 355 9.91 -1.11 -27.35
C ALA A 355 9.93 -2.61 -26.98
N LYS A 356 9.34 -3.00 -25.84
CA LYS A 356 9.25 -4.41 -25.44
C LYS A 356 8.32 -5.25 -26.33
N ALA A 357 7.30 -4.66 -26.93
CA ALA A 357 6.41 -5.34 -27.87
C ALA A 357 7.08 -5.61 -29.23
N HIS A 358 8.09 -4.80 -29.59
CA HIS A 358 8.84 -4.86 -30.83
C HIS A 358 10.14 -5.68 -30.68
N LYS A 359 10.08 -6.82 -30.00
CA LYS A 359 11.26 -7.66 -29.78
C LYS A 359 11.74 -8.26 -31.12
N PRO A 360 12.99 -8.03 -31.54
CA PRO A 360 13.48 -8.51 -32.83
C PRO A 360 13.55 -10.02 -32.88
N LYS A 361 13.37 -10.58 -34.06
CA LYS A 361 13.64 -12.01 -34.30
C LYS A 361 15.14 -12.24 -34.39
N LEU A 362 15.65 -13.18 -33.61
CA LEU A 362 17.07 -13.56 -33.62
C LEU A 362 17.31 -14.82 -34.46
N VAL A 363 18.43 -14.82 -35.18
CA VAL A 363 18.97 -15.98 -35.92
C VAL A 363 20.43 -16.18 -35.56
N LYS A 364 20.95 -17.39 -35.78
CA LYS A 364 22.36 -17.69 -35.58
C LYS A 364 23.21 -17.14 -36.72
N GLY A 365 24.22 -16.35 -36.36
CA GLY A 365 25.25 -15.86 -37.27
C GLY A 365 26.21 -16.98 -37.69
N SER A 366 27.08 -16.67 -38.66
CA SER A 366 28.14 -17.58 -39.13
C SER A 366 29.17 -17.91 -38.05
N ASP A 367 29.26 -17.07 -37.01
CA ASP A 367 30.10 -17.24 -35.81
C ASP A 367 29.39 -17.99 -34.67
N GLY A 368 28.12 -18.37 -34.85
CA GLY A 368 27.30 -19.04 -33.83
C GLY A 368 26.66 -18.09 -32.80
N GLU A 369 26.96 -16.80 -32.87
CA GLU A 369 26.34 -15.79 -32.01
C GLU A 369 24.94 -15.42 -32.50
N ASP A 370 24.10 -14.91 -31.60
CA ASP A 370 22.78 -14.41 -31.97
C ASP A 370 22.92 -13.04 -32.67
N LYS A 371 22.26 -12.91 -33.83
CA LYS A 371 22.10 -11.65 -34.55
C LYS A 371 20.63 -11.44 -34.94
N PHE A 372 20.26 -10.24 -35.36
CA PHE A 372 18.94 -10.01 -35.96
C PHE A 372 18.77 -10.83 -37.23
N ALA A 373 17.52 -11.22 -37.52
CA ALA A 373 17.18 -11.73 -38.84
C ALA A 373 17.50 -10.68 -39.91
N ASP A 374 18.09 -11.11 -41.03
CA ASP A 374 18.55 -10.20 -42.10
C ASP A 374 17.42 -9.39 -42.76
N ASN A 375 16.17 -9.78 -42.54
CA ASN A 375 14.96 -9.11 -43.00
C ASN A 375 14.26 -8.28 -41.90
N GLU A 376 14.92 -7.98 -40.78
CA GLU A 376 14.37 -7.11 -39.75
C GLU A 376 14.27 -5.67 -40.27
N THR A 377 13.05 -5.15 -40.36
CA THR A 377 12.75 -3.80 -40.88
C THR A 377 12.00 -2.94 -39.88
N ASP A 378 11.70 -3.47 -38.69
CA ASP A 378 11.00 -2.75 -37.66
C ASP A 378 11.89 -1.62 -37.10
N PRO A 379 11.51 -0.34 -37.30
CA PRO A 379 12.34 0.78 -36.86
C PRO A 379 12.50 0.83 -35.33
N ILE A 380 11.50 0.37 -34.57
CA ILE A 380 11.58 0.34 -33.10
C ILE A 380 12.56 -0.75 -32.67
N ALA A 381 12.49 -1.93 -33.27
CA ALA A 381 13.42 -3.02 -32.97
C ALA A 381 14.88 -2.61 -33.26
N LEU A 382 15.13 -2.04 -34.45
CA LEU A 382 16.45 -1.57 -34.88
C LEU A 382 17.01 -0.45 -33.99
N ALA A 383 16.16 0.45 -33.52
CA ALA A 383 16.57 1.54 -32.64
C ALA A 383 16.75 1.09 -31.18
N CYS A 384 15.92 0.18 -30.68
CA CYS A 384 15.80 -0.09 -29.25
C CYS A 384 16.64 -1.26 -28.73
N TYR A 385 17.01 -2.20 -29.60
CA TYR A 385 17.76 -3.40 -29.20
C TYR A 385 19.19 -3.35 -29.74
N ASP A 386 20.11 -3.99 -29.01
CA ASP A 386 21.43 -4.31 -29.54
C ASP A 386 21.35 -5.51 -30.50
N THR A 387 22.43 -5.80 -31.22
CA THR A 387 22.47 -6.90 -32.20
C THR A 387 22.22 -8.28 -31.59
N LYS A 388 22.38 -8.43 -30.28
CA LYS A 388 22.11 -9.67 -29.53
C LYS A 388 20.67 -9.77 -29.02
N GLY A 389 19.81 -8.80 -29.36
CA GLY A 389 18.41 -8.77 -28.96
C GLY A 389 18.18 -8.38 -27.50
N LYS A 390 19.16 -7.74 -26.86
CA LYS A 390 18.99 -7.11 -25.54
C LYS A 390 18.50 -5.68 -25.72
N LEU A 391 17.49 -5.29 -24.95
CA LEU A 391 16.98 -3.92 -24.92
C LEU A 391 18.08 -2.98 -24.40
N LYS A 392 18.35 -1.88 -25.11
CA LYS A 392 19.35 -0.89 -24.68
C LYS A 392 18.87 -0.19 -23.40
N ASP A 393 19.81 0.14 -22.51
CA ASP A 393 19.50 0.63 -21.16
C ASP A 393 18.62 1.89 -21.15
N GLN A 394 18.75 2.78 -22.13
CA GLN A 394 17.93 3.99 -22.27
C GLN A 394 16.43 3.72 -22.50
N TRP A 395 16.08 2.52 -22.97
CA TRP A 395 14.70 2.06 -23.20
C TRP A 395 14.20 1.15 -22.08
N ILE A 396 15.01 0.94 -21.04
CA ILE A 396 14.56 0.32 -19.80
C ILE A 396 13.96 1.45 -18.95
N TYR A 397 12.65 1.37 -18.71
CA TYR A 397 11.97 2.37 -17.90
C TYR A 397 12.61 2.52 -16.51
N GLN A 398 12.94 3.77 -16.18
CA GLN A 398 13.32 4.22 -14.85
C GLN A 398 12.47 5.44 -14.54
N GLN A 399 11.83 5.43 -13.37
CA GLN A 399 10.97 6.52 -12.95
C GLN A 399 11.77 7.82 -12.82
N LYS A 400 11.29 8.88 -13.46
CA LYS A 400 11.80 10.23 -13.33
C LYS A 400 11.03 11.02 -12.26
N PRO A 401 11.68 11.99 -11.60
CA PRO A 401 10.98 12.95 -10.76
C PRO A 401 9.92 13.71 -11.57
N ALA A 402 8.69 13.72 -11.08
CA ALA A 402 7.62 14.51 -11.68
C ALA A 402 7.75 15.99 -11.30
N GLU A 403 7.45 16.89 -12.24
CA GLU A 403 7.45 18.34 -11.98
C GLU A 403 6.23 18.71 -11.15
N ALA A 404 6.43 19.43 -10.04
CA ALA A 404 5.32 19.87 -9.19
C ALA A 404 4.57 21.04 -9.86
N VAL A 405 3.25 20.95 -9.90
CA VAL A 405 2.38 22.01 -10.41
C VAL A 405 1.67 22.64 -9.23
N ASN A 406 2.18 23.77 -8.74
CA ASN A 406 1.66 24.39 -7.52
C ASN A 406 0.38 25.19 -7.79
N GLU A 407 -0.40 25.45 -6.74
CA GLU A 407 -1.55 26.35 -6.80
C GLU A 407 -2.58 25.96 -7.88
N VAL A 408 -2.81 24.66 -8.06
CA VAL A 408 -3.87 24.13 -8.94
C VAL A 408 -5.03 23.58 -8.13
N PHE A 409 -4.72 22.63 -7.25
CA PHE A 409 -5.69 21.99 -6.38
C PHE A 409 -5.21 21.97 -4.94
N THR A 410 -6.18 22.02 -4.03
CA THR A 410 -5.99 21.86 -2.59
C THR A 410 -7.03 20.92 -2.01
N LEU A 411 -6.81 20.41 -0.80
CA LEU A 411 -7.83 19.63 -0.10
C LEU A 411 -8.90 20.57 0.45
N ASN A 412 -10.18 20.26 0.25
CA ASN A 412 -11.28 20.92 0.94
C ASN A 412 -11.29 20.52 2.43
N LYS A 413 -10.51 21.26 3.23
CA LYS A 413 -10.34 21.01 4.67
C LYS A 413 -11.63 21.12 5.46
N ASN A 414 -12.51 22.04 5.07
CA ASN A 414 -13.79 22.23 5.75
C ASN A 414 -14.69 21.00 5.56
N LEU A 415 -14.79 20.49 4.33
CA LEU A 415 -15.53 19.27 4.04
C LEU A 415 -14.95 18.07 4.81
N PHE A 416 -13.64 17.88 4.76
CA PHE A 416 -12.96 16.80 5.48
C PHE A 416 -13.23 16.86 6.98
N ASN A 417 -13.04 18.03 7.61
CA ASN A 417 -13.24 18.18 9.06
C ASN A 417 -14.72 17.98 9.45
N ASN A 418 -15.66 18.54 8.69
CA ASN A 418 -17.08 18.42 8.98
C ASN A 418 -17.56 16.97 8.87
N THR A 419 -17.20 16.28 7.78
CA THR A 419 -17.56 14.86 7.59
C THR A 419 -16.88 13.98 8.62
N LYS A 420 -15.59 14.21 8.92
CA LYS A 420 -14.88 13.52 10.01
C LYS A 420 -15.57 13.69 11.36
N SER A 421 -16.01 14.90 11.72
CA SER A 421 -16.70 15.12 13.01
C SER A 421 -18.09 14.48 13.10
N THR A 422 -18.71 14.16 11.96
CA THR A 422 -20.09 13.65 11.89
C THR A 422 -20.11 12.14 11.77
N ASP A 423 -19.28 11.57 10.89
CA ASP A 423 -19.21 10.14 10.62
C ASP A 423 -17.78 9.73 10.23
N HIS A 424 -17.07 9.12 11.17
CA HIS A 424 -15.71 8.63 10.96
C HIS A 424 -15.60 7.54 9.89
N LYS A 425 -16.71 6.89 9.49
CA LYS A 425 -16.70 5.87 8.43
C LYS A 425 -16.83 6.46 7.02
N ASN A 426 -17.35 7.68 6.92
CA ASN A 426 -17.68 8.36 5.66
C ASN A 426 -17.04 9.75 5.62
N VAL A 427 -15.73 9.81 5.86
CA VAL A 427 -14.97 11.07 5.77
C VAL A 427 -14.67 11.38 4.31
N GLU A 428 -15.17 12.51 3.81
CA GLU A 428 -15.05 12.83 2.38
C GLU A 428 -13.75 13.59 2.07
N PHE A 429 -13.02 13.11 1.07
CA PHE A 429 -11.95 13.84 0.42
C PHE A 429 -12.51 14.62 -0.77
N GLY A 430 -12.70 15.93 -0.57
CA GLY A 430 -12.94 16.88 -1.66
C GLY A 430 -11.63 17.50 -2.12
N VAL A 431 -11.37 17.48 -3.43
CA VAL A 431 -10.25 18.20 -4.03
C VAL A 431 -10.82 19.47 -4.66
N ALA A 432 -10.48 20.63 -4.08
CA ALA A 432 -10.93 21.94 -4.53
C ALA A 432 -9.91 22.59 -5.44
N PHE A 433 -10.36 23.52 -6.29
CA PHE A 433 -9.44 24.47 -6.91
C PHE A 433 -8.71 25.24 -5.81
N ASP A 434 -7.41 25.44 -6.00
CA ASP A 434 -6.64 26.25 -5.08
C ASP A 434 -7.17 27.70 -5.07
N PRO A 435 -7.24 28.41 -3.93
CA PRO A 435 -7.63 29.81 -3.89
C PRO A 435 -6.78 30.73 -4.78
N MET A 436 -5.53 30.35 -5.05
CA MET A 436 -4.60 31.05 -5.94
C MET A 436 -4.58 30.45 -7.35
N PHE A 437 -5.54 29.58 -7.69
CA PHE A 437 -5.63 28.96 -9.00
C PHE A 437 -5.59 29.99 -10.13
N ASN A 438 -4.66 29.76 -11.05
CA ASN A 438 -4.56 30.46 -12.31
C ASN A 438 -4.23 29.46 -13.40
N LEU A 439 -4.88 29.57 -14.57
CA LEU A 439 -4.61 28.70 -15.72
C LEU A 439 -3.11 28.66 -16.09
N LYS A 440 -2.38 29.77 -15.89
CA LYS A 440 -0.93 29.85 -16.17
C LYS A 440 -0.08 28.93 -15.30
N ASN A 441 -0.59 28.48 -14.15
CA ASN A 441 0.11 27.54 -13.28
C ASN A 441 0.24 26.16 -13.95
N ILE A 442 -0.65 25.84 -14.91
CA ILE A 442 -0.57 24.62 -15.72
C ILE A 442 0.28 24.92 -16.97
N HIS A 443 1.60 24.74 -16.85
CA HIS A 443 2.54 25.04 -17.95
C HIS A 443 2.33 24.15 -19.19
N ASN A 444 1.98 22.88 -18.97
CA ASN A 444 1.74 21.90 -20.02
C ASN A 444 0.23 21.59 -20.10
N SER A 445 -0.51 22.42 -20.82
CA SER A 445 -1.97 22.29 -20.94
C SER A 445 -2.44 21.03 -21.67
N GLU A 446 -1.56 20.39 -22.44
CA GLU A 446 -1.84 19.14 -23.14
C GLU A 446 -1.31 17.91 -22.38
N GLY A 447 -0.62 18.12 -21.26
CA GLY A 447 0.06 17.08 -20.50
C GLY A 447 -0.89 16.16 -19.72
N LEU A 448 -0.29 15.11 -19.15
CA LEU A 448 -0.91 14.22 -18.20
C LEU A 448 -0.62 14.72 -16.77
N LEU A 449 -1.64 15.27 -16.10
CA LEU A 449 -1.51 15.70 -14.71
C LEU A 449 -1.86 14.56 -13.76
N LYS A 450 -1.09 14.44 -12.68
CA LYS A 450 -1.36 13.55 -11.55
C LYS A 450 -1.67 14.38 -10.32
N VAL A 451 -2.80 14.10 -9.67
CA VAL A 451 -3.25 14.72 -8.42
C VAL A 451 -3.25 13.68 -7.33
N ASP A 452 -2.30 13.78 -6.39
CA ASP A 452 -2.17 12.88 -5.26
C ASP A 452 -2.85 13.47 -4.02
N ILE A 453 -3.73 12.70 -3.38
CA ILE A 453 -4.12 12.94 -1.99
C ILE A 453 -3.00 12.38 -1.12
N LEU A 454 -2.43 13.22 -0.26
CA LEU A 454 -1.32 12.87 0.62
C LEU A 454 -1.81 12.77 2.07
N LEU A 455 -1.33 11.76 2.79
CA LEU A 455 -1.34 11.77 4.24
C LEU A 455 -0.13 12.57 4.70
N ASN A 456 -0.35 13.77 5.25
CA ASN A 456 0.73 14.63 5.71
C ASN A 456 1.25 14.14 7.06
N THR A 457 0.36 13.94 8.01
CA THR A 457 0.69 13.51 9.37
C THR A 457 -0.29 12.47 9.91
N ALA A 458 0.26 11.44 10.56
CA ALA A 458 -0.48 10.51 11.39
C ALA A 458 0.09 10.50 12.81
N GLU A 459 -0.79 10.60 13.79
CA GLU A 459 -0.41 10.60 15.20
C GLU A 459 -0.53 9.18 15.78
N PRO A 460 0.54 8.60 16.34
CA PRO A 460 0.49 7.30 17.00
C PRO A 460 -0.54 7.28 18.14
N ASN A 461 -1.47 6.32 18.13
CA ASN A 461 -2.46 6.17 19.20
C ASN A 461 -1.90 5.37 20.39
N VAL A 462 -0.84 5.88 21.02
CA VAL A 462 -0.13 5.20 22.12
C VAL A 462 -0.87 5.23 23.46
N ASN A 463 -1.98 5.98 23.54
CA ASN A 463 -2.83 6.12 24.71
C ASN A 463 -4.21 5.44 24.52
N GLY A 464 -4.40 4.73 23.41
CA GLY A 464 -5.65 4.04 23.13
C GLY A 464 -5.98 3.01 24.22
N PRO A 465 -7.24 2.91 24.68
CA PRO A 465 -7.60 2.05 25.81
C PRO A 465 -7.32 0.56 25.53
N LYS A 466 -7.37 0.15 24.26
CA LYS A 466 -7.06 -1.23 23.84
C LYS A 466 -5.60 -1.61 24.08
N LEU A 467 -4.66 -0.66 24.12
CA LEU A 467 -3.24 -0.98 24.34
C LEU A 467 -2.98 -1.57 25.73
N SER A 468 -3.84 -1.27 26.71
CA SER A 468 -3.76 -1.86 28.06
C SER A 468 -3.88 -3.39 28.05
N LYS A 469 -4.53 -3.97 27.02
CA LYS A 469 -4.65 -5.41 26.85
C LYS A 469 -3.35 -6.11 26.49
N PHE A 470 -2.28 -5.38 26.18
CA PHE A 470 -0.94 -5.92 25.89
C PHE A 470 0.01 -5.84 27.10
N GLN A 471 -0.57 -5.67 28.29
CA GLN A 471 0.13 -5.60 29.56
C GLN A 471 -0.52 -6.60 30.53
N TRP A 472 0.27 -7.26 31.36
CA TRP A 472 -0.24 -8.14 32.40
C TRP A 472 0.71 -8.17 33.59
N ILE A 473 0.25 -8.76 34.70
CA ILE A 473 1.10 -9.07 35.85
C ILE A 473 1.37 -10.57 35.82
N ASN A 474 2.65 -10.96 35.84
CA ASN A 474 3.01 -12.37 35.83
C ASN A 474 2.77 -13.03 37.21
N ALA A 475 2.94 -14.35 37.29
CA ALA A 475 2.75 -15.12 38.53
C ALA A 475 3.66 -14.67 39.69
N LYS A 476 4.76 -13.97 39.40
CA LYS A 476 5.69 -13.41 40.39
C LYS A 476 5.35 -11.98 40.80
N HIS A 477 4.16 -11.47 40.43
CA HIS A 477 3.71 -10.11 40.68
C HIS A 477 4.60 -9.03 40.02
N VAL A 478 5.29 -9.40 38.94
CA VAL A 478 6.10 -8.48 38.14
C VAL A 478 5.26 -8.03 36.93
N PRO A 479 5.15 -6.71 36.67
CA PRO A 479 4.53 -6.23 35.45
C PRO A 479 5.30 -6.69 34.21
N ASN A 480 4.58 -7.32 33.27
CA ASN A 480 5.05 -7.58 31.92
C ASN A 480 4.37 -6.59 30.95
N ILE A 481 5.18 -5.75 30.34
CA ILE A 481 4.81 -4.71 29.37
C ILE A 481 5.57 -4.89 28.05
N ALA A 482 6.24 -6.02 27.82
CA ALA A 482 7.14 -6.22 26.70
C ALA A 482 6.43 -6.15 25.33
N LEU A 483 5.23 -6.74 25.23
CA LEU A 483 4.42 -6.66 24.01
C LEU A 483 3.85 -5.25 23.80
N TYR A 484 3.34 -4.61 24.86
CA TYR A 484 2.92 -3.21 24.83
C TYR A 484 4.04 -2.29 24.33
N GLU A 485 5.25 -2.41 24.89
CA GLU A 485 6.40 -1.62 24.46
C GLU A 485 6.82 -1.98 23.02
N SER A 486 6.68 -3.23 22.59
CA SER A 486 6.91 -3.62 21.19
C SER A 486 5.96 -2.88 20.23
N ILE A 487 4.66 -2.87 20.52
CA ILE A 487 3.65 -2.18 19.70
C ILE A 487 3.86 -0.67 19.73
N LYS A 488 3.98 -0.08 20.91
CA LYS A 488 4.18 1.36 21.10
C LYS A 488 5.43 1.88 20.38
N ASN A 489 6.57 1.21 20.55
CA ASN A 489 7.82 1.62 19.91
C ASN A 489 7.77 1.44 18.39
N THR A 490 7.03 0.43 17.90
CA THR A 490 6.77 0.26 16.46
C THR A 490 5.96 1.44 15.90
N LEU A 491 4.85 1.80 16.56
CA LEU A 491 4.01 2.94 16.13
C LEU A 491 4.79 4.27 16.15
N GLN A 492 5.65 4.46 17.14
CA GLN A 492 6.46 5.67 17.26
C GLN A 492 7.58 5.78 16.22
N GLU A 493 8.06 4.65 15.70
CA GLU A 493 9.10 4.59 14.66
C GLU A 493 8.53 4.79 13.26
N LEU A 494 7.44 4.11 12.93
CA LEU A 494 6.90 4.11 11.56
C LEU A 494 6.25 5.42 11.14
N LYS A 495 5.42 6.03 12.03
CA LYS A 495 4.78 7.35 11.87
C LYS A 495 4.52 7.73 10.39
N PRO A 496 3.51 7.11 9.74
CA PRO A 496 3.29 7.29 8.32
C PRO A 496 3.02 8.77 8.03
N SER A 497 3.88 9.34 7.20
CA SER A 497 3.86 10.75 6.80
C SER A 497 4.30 10.89 5.36
N ASN A 498 3.77 11.91 4.68
CA ASN A 498 3.97 12.19 3.26
C ASN A 498 3.73 10.97 2.35
N LYS A 499 2.70 10.18 2.66
CA LYS A 499 2.33 8.98 1.88
C LYS A 499 1.19 9.29 0.92
N VAL A 500 1.29 8.81 -0.31
CA VAL A 500 0.19 8.89 -1.28
C VAL A 500 -0.94 7.95 -0.84
N VAL A 501 -2.12 8.51 -0.65
CA VAL A 501 -3.35 7.83 -0.24
C VAL A 501 -4.14 7.38 -1.47
N TYR A 502 -4.25 8.27 -2.45
CA TYR A 502 -5.03 8.09 -3.67
C TYR A 502 -4.49 8.99 -4.79
N SER A 503 -4.62 8.58 -6.04
CA SER A 503 -4.16 9.36 -7.20
C SER A 503 -5.26 9.54 -8.24
N TYR A 504 -5.46 10.77 -8.71
CA TYR A 504 -6.23 11.05 -9.92
C TYR A 504 -5.28 11.38 -11.07
N TYR A 505 -5.51 10.80 -12.24
CA TYR A 505 -4.82 11.16 -13.47
C TYR A 505 -5.79 11.93 -14.37
N ILE A 506 -5.40 13.09 -14.87
CA ILE A 506 -6.23 13.95 -15.71
C ILE A 506 -5.54 14.15 -17.05
N LYS A 507 -6.26 13.82 -18.13
CA LYS A 507 -5.87 14.19 -19.49
C LYS A 507 -7.04 14.93 -20.14
N THR A 508 -6.77 16.12 -20.65
CA THR A 508 -7.72 16.97 -21.37
C THR A 508 -7.67 16.70 -22.88
N GLN A 509 -8.69 17.21 -23.59
CA GLN A 509 -8.86 17.08 -25.04
C GLN A 509 -8.77 15.62 -25.53
N GLN A 510 -9.51 14.73 -24.86
CA GLN A 510 -9.63 13.31 -25.23
C GLN A 510 -10.86 13.00 -26.07
#